data_AF-A0AAN7U3D9-F1
#
_entry.id   AF-A0AAN7U3D9-F1
#
_cell.length_a   1.000
_cell.length_b   1.000
_cell.length_c   1.000
_cell.angle_alpha   90.00
_cell.angle_beta   90.00
_cell.angle_gamma   90.00
#
_symmetry.space_group_name_H-M   'P 1'
#
loop_
_entity.id
_entity.type
_entity.pdbx_description
1 polymer ?
#
loop_
_entity_poly.entity_id
_entity_poly.type
_entity_poly.pdbx_seq_one_letter_code
_entity_poly.pdbx_strand_id
1 'polypeptide(L)'
;MKIIRQSSLGNIQVFSFLLFSATIFCTLISHFFFNIDYCAKERIYESKEVSTQFFHHFHLITSFLCVILIALQLTFWNPLKLNSHRIGSRFRFNDRSVFLIVFTLLWYGATYCLCYLLKRILDDKTCNRTHNSVSGHFLFHSFYFIAIPYWFLTIGRLHNKQMKEAENQSSSKRSNNQKSPKLKTSKERIPTLEPRHELKLIKRLLTENITTVLMIIFYGVYTYCSYVNLDKTWVDGFHSLRQILYGLILSFLSLYLLLFITSKCNNLDKKSSCFKLVLSLGGFWIISILLLSYFNTRIPFKLYERVLFFLCYLFLIYFSIYRSKNLMESEKIKKD
;
A
#
# COMPACT_ATOMS: atom_id res chain seq x y z
N MET A 1 -5.23 -20.44 12.76
CA MET A 1 -5.47 -19.16 12.04
C MET A 1 -5.88 -19.47 10.60
N LYS A 2 -7.14 -19.22 10.18
CA LYS A 2 -7.62 -19.57 8.83
C LYS A 2 -7.03 -18.59 7.80
N ILE A 3 -5.93 -18.96 7.17
CA ILE A 3 -5.42 -18.27 5.96
C ILE A 3 -6.46 -18.51 4.86
N ILE A 4 -7.09 -17.45 4.36
CA ILE A 4 -8.05 -17.54 3.25
C ILE A 4 -7.26 -17.78 1.95
N ARG A 5 -6.82 -19.03 1.75
CA ARG A 5 -5.98 -19.51 0.63
C ARG A 5 -6.58 -19.30 -0.76
N GLN A 6 -7.85 -18.91 -0.86
CA GLN A 6 -8.55 -18.79 -2.15
C GLN A 6 -8.70 -17.34 -2.68
N SER A 7 -8.13 -16.34 -2.00
CA SER A 7 -8.18 -14.94 -2.45
C SER A 7 -6.78 -14.40 -2.76
N SER A 8 -6.63 -13.53 -3.78
CA SER A 8 -5.32 -12.90 -4.08
C SER A 8 -4.75 -12.11 -2.91
N LEU A 9 -5.61 -11.60 -2.01
CA LEU A 9 -5.21 -10.99 -0.75
C LEU A 9 -4.54 -12.01 0.19
N GLY A 10 -5.10 -13.22 0.27
CA GLY A 10 -4.49 -14.34 0.99
C GLY A 10 -3.15 -14.75 0.39
N ASN A 11 -3.01 -14.71 -0.94
CA ASN A 11 -1.72 -14.97 -1.59
C ASN A 11 -0.68 -13.88 -1.28
N ILE A 12 -1.06 -12.61 -1.26
CA ILE A 12 -0.16 -11.51 -0.86
C ILE A 12 0.21 -11.64 0.62
N GLN A 13 -0.72 -12.03 1.49
CA GLN A 13 -0.45 -12.29 2.90
C GLN A 13 0.53 -13.45 3.09
N VAL A 14 0.32 -14.56 2.36
CA VAL A 14 1.24 -15.71 2.39
C VAL A 14 2.60 -15.33 1.81
N PHE A 15 2.64 -14.60 0.70
CA PHE A 15 3.89 -14.11 0.11
C PHE A 15 4.64 -13.18 1.07
N SER A 16 3.94 -12.23 1.68
CA SER A 16 4.52 -11.32 2.68
C SER A 16 5.04 -12.09 3.90
N PHE A 17 4.31 -13.11 4.35
CA PHE A 17 4.73 -13.98 5.45
C PHE A 17 5.95 -14.86 5.09
N LEU A 18 5.99 -15.41 3.88
CA LEU A 18 7.14 -16.18 3.39
C LEU A 18 8.37 -15.29 3.24
N LEU A 19 8.19 -14.09 2.69
CA LEU A 19 9.28 -13.13 2.50
C LEU A 19 9.80 -12.61 3.85
N PHE A 20 8.90 -12.39 4.82
CA PHE A 20 9.25 -12.14 6.22
C PHE A 20 10.05 -13.29 6.85
N SER A 21 9.57 -14.53 6.70
CA SER A 21 10.23 -15.72 7.25
C SER A 21 11.60 -15.95 6.63
N ALA A 22 11.72 -15.82 5.31
CA ALA A 22 12.99 -15.91 4.58
C ALA A 22 13.95 -14.80 5.02
N THR A 23 13.46 -13.57 5.19
CA THR A 23 14.26 -12.46 5.69
C THR A 23 14.81 -12.78 7.08
N ILE A 24 13.98 -13.25 8.02
CA ILE A 24 14.40 -13.66 9.38
C ILE A 24 15.40 -14.82 9.34
N PHE A 25 15.26 -15.75 8.40
CA PHE A 25 16.19 -16.88 8.32
C PHE A 25 17.56 -16.47 7.76
N CYS A 26 17.56 -15.72 6.64
CA CYS A 26 18.78 -15.15 6.05
C CYS A 26 19.50 -14.21 7.03
N THR A 27 18.75 -13.42 7.79
CA THR A 27 19.22 -12.60 8.93
C THR A 27 20.06 -13.40 9.90
N LEU A 28 19.51 -14.50 10.41
CA LEU A 28 20.14 -15.30 11.45
C LEU A 28 21.42 -15.90 10.90
N ILE A 29 21.36 -16.50 9.71
CA ILE A 29 22.53 -17.04 9.01
C ILE A 29 23.60 -15.95 8.84
N SER A 30 23.26 -14.80 8.26
CA SER A 30 24.24 -13.74 8.02
C SER A 30 24.87 -13.22 9.31
N HIS A 31 24.12 -13.17 10.42
CA HIS A 31 24.66 -12.77 11.72
C HIS A 31 25.66 -13.79 12.29
N PHE A 32 25.42 -15.08 12.07
CA PHE A 32 26.31 -16.15 12.53
C PHE A 32 27.59 -16.28 11.69
N PHE A 33 27.53 -15.97 10.40
CA PHE A 33 28.65 -16.24 9.48
C PHE A 33 29.50 -15.02 9.11
N PHE A 34 28.97 -13.80 9.20
CA PHE A 34 29.70 -12.61 8.76
C PHE A 34 29.99 -11.66 9.93
N ASN A 35 31.24 -11.64 10.40
CA ASN A 35 31.80 -10.55 11.20
C ASN A 35 32.10 -9.37 10.25
N ILE A 36 31.07 -8.60 9.93
CA ILE A 36 31.19 -7.44 9.03
C ILE A 36 31.83 -6.28 9.83
N ASP A 37 32.94 -5.74 9.34
CA ASP A 37 33.54 -4.51 9.89
C ASP A 37 32.71 -3.29 9.45
N TYR A 38 31.76 -2.92 10.32
CA TYR A 38 30.74 -1.91 10.07
C TYR A 38 31.28 -0.48 9.88
N CYS A 39 32.55 -0.20 10.19
CA CYS A 39 33.14 1.14 10.02
C CYS A 39 34.40 1.13 9.12
N ALA A 40 34.54 0.13 8.24
CA ALA A 40 35.65 0.07 7.30
C ALA A 40 35.66 1.25 6.28
N LYS A 41 34.49 1.80 5.92
CA LYS A 41 34.38 2.82 4.86
C LYS A 41 34.50 4.27 5.33
N GLU A 42 34.10 4.63 6.57
CA GLU A 42 34.39 5.97 7.14
C GLU A 42 35.91 6.25 7.16
N ARG A 43 36.73 5.20 7.36
CA ARG A 43 38.19 5.28 7.24
C ARG A 43 38.70 5.53 5.81
N ILE A 44 37.89 5.32 4.77
CA ILE A 44 38.28 5.39 3.35
C ILE A 44 37.71 6.65 2.66
N TYR A 45 36.51 7.10 3.05
CA TYR A 45 35.74 8.12 2.33
C TYR A 45 35.80 9.54 2.90
N GLU A 46 36.48 9.79 4.02
CA GLU A 46 36.92 11.17 4.37
C GLU A 46 37.84 11.78 3.29
N SER A 47 38.25 11.00 2.27
CA SER A 47 39.16 11.43 1.21
C SER A 47 38.55 11.83 -0.15
N LYS A 48 37.23 11.64 -0.45
CA LYS A 48 36.72 11.90 -1.83
C LYS A 48 35.31 12.53 -1.98
N GLU A 49 35.36 13.75 -2.55
CA GLU A 49 34.47 14.50 -3.47
C GLU A 49 32.91 14.51 -3.36
N VAL A 50 32.41 15.76 -3.43
CA VAL A 50 31.01 16.26 -3.46
C VAL A 50 30.12 15.63 -4.54
N SER A 51 30.69 15.08 -5.62
CA SER A 51 29.94 14.55 -6.76
C SER A 51 29.10 13.31 -6.42
N THR A 52 29.55 12.48 -5.47
CA THR A 52 28.86 11.24 -5.09
C THR A 52 27.55 11.49 -4.33
N GLN A 53 27.52 12.50 -3.45
CA GLN A 53 26.34 12.81 -2.62
C GLN A 53 25.11 13.24 -3.43
N PHE A 54 25.30 13.95 -4.55
CA PHE A 54 24.20 14.37 -5.43
C PHE A 54 23.46 13.17 -6.03
N PHE A 55 24.19 12.18 -6.54
CA PHE A 55 23.60 10.98 -7.14
C PHE A 55 22.80 10.14 -6.13
N HIS A 56 23.21 10.12 -4.85
CA HIS A 56 22.45 9.40 -3.81
C HIS A 56 21.07 10.05 -3.55
N HIS A 57 21.03 11.37 -3.43
CA HIS A 57 19.76 12.08 -3.23
C HIS A 57 18.85 11.97 -4.45
N PHE A 58 19.41 11.94 -5.66
CA PHE A 58 18.66 11.78 -6.90
C PHE A 58 17.83 10.48 -6.94
N HIS A 59 18.43 9.32 -6.63
CA HIS A 59 17.70 8.05 -6.66
C HIS A 59 16.64 7.95 -5.56
N LEU A 60 16.89 8.50 -4.37
CA LEU A 60 15.91 8.59 -3.30
C LEU A 60 14.71 9.45 -3.73
N ILE A 61 14.96 10.67 -4.23
CA ILE A 61 13.91 11.57 -4.75
C ILE A 61 13.13 10.89 -5.87
N THR A 62 13.82 10.25 -6.81
CA THR A 62 13.19 9.55 -7.94
C THR A 62 12.28 8.42 -7.45
N SER A 63 12.75 7.60 -6.49
CA SER A 63 11.94 6.51 -5.94
C SER A 63 10.67 7.04 -5.24
N PHE A 64 10.79 8.13 -4.47
CA PHE A 64 9.66 8.78 -3.81
C PHE A 64 8.67 9.37 -4.83
N LEU A 65 9.18 10.02 -5.88
CA LEU A 65 8.37 10.56 -6.97
C LEU A 65 7.61 9.45 -7.70
N CYS A 66 8.24 8.29 -7.96
CA CYS A 66 7.54 7.15 -8.56
C CYS A 66 6.37 6.66 -7.68
N VAL A 67 6.54 6.58 -6.36
CA VAL A 67 5.45 6.21 -5.44
C VAL A 67 4.28 7.20 -5.55
N ILE A 68 4.57 8.51 -5.60
CA ILE A 68 3.54 9.56 -5.77
C ILE A 68 2.83 9.42 -7.11
N LEU A 69 3.58 9.26 -8.21
CA LEU A 69 3.01 9.15 -9.55
C LEU A 69 2.12 7.91 -9.69
N ILE A 70 2.53 6.77 -9.13
CA ILE A 70 1.71 5.55 -9.10
C ILE A 70 0.44 5.78 -8.26
N ALA A 71 0.57 6.41 -7.09
CA ALA A 71 -0.57 6.74 -6.25
C ALA A 71 -1.57 7.64 -6.98
N LEU A 72 -1.10 8.72 -7.63
CA LEU A 72 -1.93 9.60 -8.44
C LEU A 72 -2.62 8.83 -9.57
N GLN A 73 -1.88 8.02 -10.33
CA GLN A 73 -2.48 7.21 -11.40
C GLN A 73 -3.58 6.30 -10.86
N LEU A 74 -3.38 5.65 -9.71
CA LEU A 74 -4.40 4.81 -9.07
C LEU A 74 -5.64 5.58 -8.59
N THR A 75 -5.52 6.87 -8.24
CA THR A 75 -6.68 7.71 -7.90
C THR A 75 -7.56 8.02 -9.11
N PHE A 76 -6.95 8.12 -10.29
CA PHE A 76 -7.64 8.38 -11.56
C PHE A 76 -7.87 7.11 -12.39
N TRP A 77 -7.37 5.96 -11.93
CA TRP A 77 -7.41 4.72 -12.69
C TRP A 77 -8.84 4.20 -12.82
N ASN A 78 -9.27 4.06 -14.07
CA ASN A 78 -10.55 3.49 -14.44
C ASN A 78 -10.33 2.33 -15.43
N PRO A 79 -10.16 1.09 -14.93
CA PRO A 79 -9.70 -0.01 -15.76
C PRO A 79 -10.69 -0.49 -16.84
N LEU A 80 -11.96 -0.08 -16.80
CA LEU A 80 -13.02 -0.63 -17.65
C LEU A 80 -13.70 0.39 -18.57
N LYS A 81 -13.12 1.59 -18.73
CA LYS A 81 -13.63 2.63 -19.63
C LYS A 81 -13.25 2.33 -21.10
N LEU A 82 -13.69 1.19 -21.62
CA LEU A 82 -13.12 0.65 -22.86
C LEU A 82 -13.99 0.72 -24.10
N ASN A 83 -15.26 1.16 -24.06
CA ASN A 83 -16.05 1.25 -25.31
C ASN A 83 -17.26 2.18 -25.29
N SER A 84 -17.28 3.25 -24.48
CA SER A 84 -18.28 4.30 -24.69
C SER A 84 -17.73 5.37 -25.65
N HIS A 85 -17.75 5.06 -26.94
CA HIS A 85 -17.60 6.06 -28.01
C HIS A 85 -18.71 7.14 -27.98
N ARG A 86 -19.68 7.03 -27.07
CA ARG A 86 -20.66 8.08 -26.78
C ARG A 86 -20.26 8.90 -25.55
N ILE A 87 -19.79 10.10 -25.87
CA ILE A 87 -20.15 11.37 -25.23
C ILE A 87 -19.55 11.62 -23.83
N GLY A 88 -18.51 12.45 -23.79
CA GLY A 88 -18.30 13.44 -22.72
C GLY A 88 -18.02 12.91 -21.31
N SER A 89 -17.33 11.78 -21.18
CA SER A 89 -17.15 11.14 -19.87
C SER A 89 -16.09 11.84 -19.00
N ARG A 90 -16.55 12.80 -18.19
CA ARG A 90 -15.81 13.47 -17.11
C ARG A 90 -14.87 12.50 -16.37
N PHE A 91 -13.66 12.97 -16.06
CA PHE A 91 -12.73 12.30 -15.14
C PHE A 91 -13.51 11.86 -13.88
N ARG A 92 -13.59 10.55 -13.63
CA ARG A 92 -14.23 10.02 -12.43
C ARG A 92 -13.14 9.73 -11.41
N PHE A 93 -12.99 10.66 -10.47
CA PHE A 93 -12.13 10.52 -9.31
C PHE A 93 -12.59 9.32 -8.47
N ASN A 94 -11.67 8.41 -8.13
CA ASN A 94 -11.98 7.25 -7.30
C ASN A 94 -11.69 7.55 -5.84
N ASP A 95 -12.66 8.16 -5.18
CA ASP A 95 -12.79 8.37 -3.75
C ASP A 95 -12.25 7.22 -2.88
N ARG A 96 -12.50 5.97 -3.27
CA ARG A 96 -12.08 4.77 -2.51
C ARG A 96 -10.58 4.51 -2.62
N SER A 97 -10.02 4.71 -3.81
CA SER A 97 -8.57 4.62 -4.03
C SER A 97 -7.85 5.64 -3.18
N VAL A 98 -8.36 6.88 -3.15
CA VAL A 98 -7.79 7.98 -2.38
C VAL A 98 -7.82 7.66 -0.89
N PHE A 99 -8.96 7.18 -0.38
CA PHE A 99 -9.07 6.72 1.00
C PHE A 99 -8.01 5.65 1.33
N LEU A 100 -7.87 4.62 0.49
CA LEU A 100 -6.91 3.53 0.74
C LEU A 100 -5.45 4.01 0.71
N ILE A 101 -5.11 4.88 -0.24
CA ILE A 101 -3.76 5.44 -0.40
C ILE A 101 -3.42 6.33 0.80
N VAL A 102 -4.31 7.26 1.18
CA VAL A 102 -4.11 8.14 2.34
C VAL A 102 -4.04 7.34 3.64
N PHE A 103 -4.89 6.33 3.79
CA PHE A 103 -4.84 5.39 4.90
C PHE A 103 -3.49 4.67 4.99
N THR A 104 -2.98 4.15 3.88
CA THR A 104 -1.69 3.45 3.82
C THR A 104 -0.51 4.38 4.12
N LEU A 105 -0.57 5.64 3.63
CA LEU A 105 0.44 6.66 3.91
C LEU A 105 0.52 6.99 5.41
N LEU A 106 -0.63 7.22 6.04
CA LEU A 106 -0.69 7.48 7.49
C LEU A 106 -0.27 6.26 8.31
N TRP A 107 -0.61 5.05 7.83
CA TRP A 107 -0.15 3.81 8.45
C TRP A 107 1.37 3.71 8.41
N TYR A 108 1.99 3.98 7.26
CA TYR A 108 3.43 4.05 7.12
C TYR A 108 4.05 5.07 8.09
N GLY A 109 3.45 6.26 8.23
CA GLY A 109 3.91 7.27 9.18
C GLY A 109 3.94 6.77 10.63
N ALA A 110 2.88 6.10 11.08
CA ALA A 110 2.82 5.50 12.42
C ALA A 110 3.89 4.39 12.61
N THR A 111 4.12 3.58 11.57
CA THR A 111 5.17 2.56 11.57
C THR A 111 6.57 3.18 11.60
N TYR A 112 6.78 4.28 10.88
CA TYR A 112 8.05 5.00 10.90
C TYR A 112 8.38 5.58 12.28
N CYS A 113 7.38 6.06 13.04
CA CYS A 113 7.54 6.41 14.45
C CYS A 113 8.11 5.25 15.29
N LEU A 114 7.56 4.04 15.12
CA LEU A 114 8.05 2.86 15.83
C LEU A 114 9.46 2.46 15.39
N CYS A 115 9.77 2.60 14.10
CA CYS A 115 11.12 2.38 13.57
C CYS A 115 12.13 3.31 14.23
N TYR A 116 11.77 4.60 14.30
CA TYR A 116 12.60 5.63 14.92
C TYR A 116 12.80 5.36 16.42
N LEU A 117 11.75 4.93 17.12
CA LEU A 117 11.83 4.54 18.52
C LEU A 117 12.75 3.33 18.73
N LEU A 118 12.53 2.24 17.99
CA LEU A 118 13.31 1.01 18.11
C LEU A 118 14.80 1.28 17.90
N LYS A 119 15.12 2.10 16.91
CA LYS A 119 16.49 2.56 16.67
C LYS A 119 17.12 3.23 17.88
N ARG A 120 16.35 4.04 18.62
CA ARG A 120 16.84 4.67 19.85
C ARG A 120 17.01 3.66 20.98
N ILE A 121 16.05 2.76 21.17
CA ILE A 121 16.09 1.72 22.22
C ILE A 121 17.30 0.81 22.03
N LEU A 122 17.63 0.47 20.78
CA LEU A 122 18.76 -0.39 20.43
C LEU A 122 20.12 0.34 20.46
N ASP A 123 20.13 1.62 20.88
CA ASP A 123 21.28 2.54 20.86
C ASP A 123 22.09 2.46 19.55
N ASP A 124 21.35 2.47 18.45
CA ASP A 124 21.87 2.18 17.13
C ASP A 124 22.58 3.42 16.55
N LYS A 125 23.83 3.62 17.01
CA LYS A 125 24.75 4.74 16.70
C LYS A 125 25.97 4.31 15.87
N THR A 126 25.91 3.17 15.19
CA THR A 126 27.09 2.65 14.47
C THR A 126 27.65 3.68 13.47
N CYS A 127 28.93 4.01 13.68
CA CYS A 127 29.82 4.88 12.90
C CYS A 127 29.54 6.41 12.91
N ASN A 128 28.29 6.88 13.11
CA ASN A 128 28.01 8.33 13.21
C ASN A 128 27.70 8.82 14.65
N ARG A 129 28.12 10.06 14.98
CA ARG A 129 27.68 10.77 16.21
C ARG A 129 26.16 11.03 16.24
N THR A 130 25.49 10.95 15.09
CA THR A 130 24.04 11.09 14.95
C THR A 130 23.38 9.79 14.48
N HIS A 131 22.23 9.45 15.07
CA HIS A 131 21.41 8.29 14.67
C HIS A 131 21.16 8.23 13.13
N ASN A 132 21.72 7.26 12.39
CA ASN A 132 21.64 7.09 10.91
C ASN A 132 20.26 6.67 10.33
N SER A 133 19.76 7.25 9.22
CA SER A 133 18.38 7.09 8.67
C SER A 133 18.01 5.72 8.03
N VAL A 134 18.79 4.69 8.29
CA VAL A 134 19.02 3.56 7.38
C VAL A 134 17.90 2.54 7.45
N SER A 135 17.54 2.15 8.66
CA SER A 135 16.35 1.36 8.89
C SER A 135 15.09 2.04 8.36
N GLY A 136 15.07 3.37 8.34
CA GLY A 136 14.04 4.17 7.68
C GLY A 136 14.02 3.96 6.17
N HIS A 137 15.18 3.91 5.50
CA HIS A 137 15.29 3.63 4.07
C HIS A 137 14.85 2.20 3.73
N PHE A 138 15.34 1.20 4.47
CA PHE A 138 14.90 -0.19 4.28
C PHE A 138 13.41 -0.33 4.51
N LEU A 139 12.89 0.22 5.62
CA LEU A 139 11.46 0.26 5.92
C LEU A 139 10.67 0.90 4.77
N PHE A 140 11.08 2.06 4.26
CA PHE A 140 10.42 2.74 3.15
C PHE A 140 10.36 1.84 1.91
N HIS A 141 11.52 1.37 1.44
CA HIS A 141 11.62 0.63 0.19
C HIS A 141 10.92 -0.72 0.27
N SER A 142 11.10 -1.48 1.35
CA SER A 142 10.41 -2.78 1.51
C SER A 142 8.91 -2.63 1.71
N PHE A 143 8.46 -1.55 2.38
CA PHE A 143 7.04 -1.32 2.61
C PHE A 143 6.33 -1.00 1.28
N TYR A 144 6.86 -0.04 0.51
CA TYR A 144 6.23 0.36 -0.76
C TYR A 144 6.42 -0.65 -1.89
N PHE A 145 7.48 -1.48 -1.84
CA PHE A 145 7.65 -2.60 -2.75
C PHE A 145 6.46 -3.58 -2.70
N ILE A 146 5.84 -3.77 -1.53
CA ILE A 146 4.66 -4.63 -1.42
C ILE A 146 3.35 -3.83 -1.43
N ALA A 147 3.34 -2.63 -0.85
CA ALA A 147 2.13 -1.80 -0.79
C ALA A 147 1.64 -1.35 -2.19
N ILE A 148 2.52 -1.19 -3.17
CA ILE A 148 2.12 -0.84 -4.54
C ILE A 148 1.34 -1.97 -5.24
N PRO A 149 1.87 -3.22 -5.34
CA PRO A 149 1.11 -4.37 -5.83
C PRO A 149 -0.19 -4.59 -5.04
N TYR A 150 -0.06 -4.43 -3.71
CA TYR A 150 -1.09 -3.98 -2.77
C TYR A 150 -2.30 -3.28 -3.37
N TRP A 151 -2.08 -2.00 -3.61
CA TRP A 151 -3.07 -1.04 -4.07
C TRP A 151 -3.62 -1.43 -5.44
N PHE A 152 -2.75 -1.82 -6.37
CA PHE A 152 -3.16 -2.19 -7.73
C PHE A 152 -4.23 -3.29 -7.72
N LEU A 153 -3.98 -4.37 -6.98
CA LEU A 153 -4.91 -5.51 -6.90
C LEU A 153 -6.19 -5.14 -6.14
N THR A 154 -6.08 -4.39 -5.04
CA THR A 154 -7.24 -4.02 -4.21
C THR A 154 -8.17 -3.06 -4.94
N ILE A 155 -7.61 -2.03 -5.56
CA ILE A 155 -8.37 -1.04 -6.32
C ILE A 155 -9.00 -1.69 -7.56
N GLY A 156 -8.26 -2.53 -8.29
CA GLY A 156 -8.80 -3.27 -9.44
C GLY A 156 -9.99 -4.16 -9.06
N ARG A 157 -9.93 -4.82 -7.89
CA ARG A 157 -11.04 -5.62 -7.35
C ARG A 157 -12.25 -4.78 -6.97
N LEU A 158 -12.03 -3.66 -6.27
CA LEU A 158 -13.10 -2.73 -5.91
C LEU A 158 -13.85 -2.24 -7.14
N HIS A 159 -13.12 -1.94 -8.22
CA HIS A 159 -13.71 -1.48 -9.47
C HIS A 159 -14.52 -2.58 -10.19
N ASN A 160 -14.00 -3.81 -10.27
CA ASN A 160 -14.72 -4.93 -10.88
C ASN A 160 -16.04 -5.25 -10.14
N LYS A 161 -16.03 -5.16 -8.80
CA LYS A 161 -17.24 -5.33 -7.99
C LYS A 161 -18.32 -4.29 -8.34
N GLN A 162 -17.94 -3.02 -8.47
CA GLN A 162 -18.88 -1.94 -8.82
C GLN A 162 -19.53 -2.16 -10.19
N MET A 163 -18.79 -2.65 -11.18
CA MET A 163 -19.34 -2.89 -12.51
C MET A 163 -20.37 -4.02 -12.51
N LYS A 164 -20.08 -5.13 -11.83
CA LYS A 164 -21.05 -6.24 -11.70
C LYS A 164 -22.35 -5.78 -11.02
N GLU A 165 -22.25 -4.92 -10.01
CA GLU A 165 -23.42 -4.34 -9.36
C GLU A 165 -24.23 -3.45 -10.32
N ALA A 166 -23.57 -2.67 -11.18
CA ALA A 166 -24.23 -1.83 -12.18
C ALA A 166 -24.88 -2.65 -13.31
N GLU A 167 -24.22 -3.69 -13.81
CA GLU A 167 -24.75 -4.60 -14.83
C GLU A 167 -26.01 -5.32 -14.34
N ASN A 168 -25.98 -5.82 -13.10
CA ASN A 168 -27.13 -6.48 -12.46
C ASN A 168 -28.32 -5.52 -12.26
N GLN A 169 -28.06 -4.25 -11.95
CA GLN A 169 -29.14 -3.24 -11.83
C GLN A 169 -29.75 -2.87 -13.18
N SER A 170 -28.94 -2.80 -14.24
CA SER A 170 -29.44 -2.48 -15.59
C SER A 170 -30.26 -3.62 -16.20
N SER A 171 -29.88 -4.88 -15.95
CA SER A 171 -30.61 -6.07 -16.40
C SER A 171 -31.92 -6.27 -15.64
N SER A 172 -31.95 -6.02 -14.32
CA SER A 172 -33.18 -6.05 -13.52
C SER A 172 -34.22 -5.01 -13.97
N LYS A 173 -33.79 -3.78 -14.32
CA LYS A 173 -34.69 -2.75 -14.87
C LYS A 173 -35.24 -3.10 -16.26
N ARG A 174 -34.48 -3.81 -17.10
CA ARG A 174 -34.95 -4.27 -18.42
C ARG A 174 -35.97 -5.42 -18.31
N SER A 175 -35.81 -6.30 -17.33
CA SER A 175 -36.72 -7.42 -17.08
C SER A 175 -38.12 -6.98 -16.60
N ASN A 176 -38.23 -5.85 -15.90
CA ASN A 176 -39.54 -5.39 -15.38
C ASN A 176 -40.42 -4.70 -16.45
N ASN A 177 -39.88 -4.39 -17.64
CA ASN A 177 -40.64 -3.77 -18.74
C ASN A 177 -41.11 -4.77 -19.82
N GLN A 178 -40.88 -6.07 -19.66
CA GLN A 178 -41.44 -7.10 -20.55
C GLN A 178 -42.41 -8.00 -19.77
N LYS A 179 -43.69 -7.59 -19.72
CA LYS A 179 -44.80 -8.53 -19.49
C LYS A 179 -44.99 -9.36 -20.76
N SER A 180 -44.42 -10.56 -20.79
CA SER A 180 -44.77 -11.61 -21.76
C SER A 180 -44.51 -12.99 -21.14
N PRO A 181 -45.25 -14.03 -21.55
CA PRO A 181 -45.70 -15.08 -20.67
C PRO A 181 -44.64 -16.14 -20.38
N LYS A 182 -44.81 -16.78 -19.21
CA LYS A 182 -44.10 -17.98 -18.76
C LYS A 182 -44.15 -19.06 -19.86
N LEU A 183 -42.99 -19.41 -20.40
CA LEU A 183 -42.75 -20.74 -20.95
C LEU A 183 -41.63 -21.40 -20.15
N LYS A 184 -41.97 -22.52 -19.52
CA LYS A 184 -41.06 -23.37 -18.75
C LYS A 184 -40.05 -24.05 -19.67
N THR A 185 -39.02 -24.60 -19.03
CA THR A 185 -38.02 -25.57 -19.52
C THR A 185 -36.88 -25.03 -20.38
N SER A 186 -35.81 -24.57 -19.71
CA SER A 186 -34.46 -24.86 -20.18
C SER A 186 -33.61 -25.32 -19.01
N LYS A 187 -33.03 -26.51 -19.17
CA LYS A 187 -32.07 -27.20 -18.31
C LYS A 187 -31.24 -26.25 -17.45
N GLU A 188 -31.25 -26.55 -16.15
CA GLU A 188 -30.31 -26.07 -15.16
C GLU A 188 -28.87 -26.32 -15.67
N ARG A 189 -28.31 -25.31 -16.35
CA ARG A 189 -26.88 -25.25 -16.61
C ARG A 189 -26.24 -25.08 -15.25
N ILE A 190 -25.71 -26.19 -14.73
CA ILE A 190 -24.62 -26.17 -13.76
C ILE A 190 -23.68 -25.05 -14.24
N PRO A 191 -23.44 -24.00 -13.43
CA PRO A 191 -22.54 -22.94 -13.84
C PRO A 191 -21.18 -23.58 -14.05
N THR A 192 -20.82 -23.80 -15.31
CA THR A 192 -19.49 -24.18 -15.72
C THR A 192 -18.55 -23.20 -15.07
N LEU A 193 -17.71 -23.71 -14.17
CA LEU A 193 -16.73 -22.96 -13.43
C LEU A 193 -15.77 -22.34 -14.45
N GLU A 194 -16.11 -21.15 -14.96
CA GLU A 194 -15.28 -20.48 -15.95
C GLU A 194 -13.88 -20.28 -15.36
N PRO A 195 -12.82 -20.63 -16.11
CA PRO A 195 -11.45 -20.47 -15.64
C PRO A 195 -11.22 -19.00 -15.26
N ARG A 196 -10.63 -18.79 -14.07
CA ARG A 196 -10.51 -17.49 -13.39
C ARG A 196 -10.30 -16.31 -14.35
N HIS A 197 -11.30 -15.44 -14.37
CA HIS A 197 -11.38 -14.12 -15.02
C HIS A 197 -10.15 -13.19 -14.81
N GLU A 198 -9.24 -13.52 -13.90
CA GLU A 198 -8.07 -12.71 -13.53
C GLU A 198 -7.04 -12.65 -14.67
N LEU A 199 -6.80 -13.74 -15.41
CA LEU A 199 -5.79 -13.75 -16.49
C LEU A 199 -6.25 -12.98 -17.73
N LYS A 200 -7.56 -13.08 -18.06
CA LYS A 200 -8.21 -12.29 -19.11
C LYS A 200 -8.29 -10.81 -18.72
N LEU A 201 -8.51 -10.51 -17.44
CA LEU A 201 -8.44 -9.17 -16.89
C LEU A 201 -7.02 -8.60 -17.01
N ILE A 202 -5.99 -9.34 -16.60
CA ILE A 202 -4.58 -8.93 -16.71
C ILE A 202 -4.21 -8.65 -18.17
N LYS A 203 -4.57 -9.57 -19.09
CA LYS A 203 -4.32 -9.38 -20.52
C LYS A 203 -4.94 -8.08 -21.04
N ARG A 204 -6.22 -7.85 -20.75
CA ARG A 204 -6.93 -6.60 -21.13
C ARG A 204 -6.32 -5.36 -20.49
N LEU A 205 -5.99 -5.44 -19.19
CA LEU A 205 -5.36 -4.34 -18.46
C LEU A 205 -4.01 -3.94 -19.07
N LEU A 206 -3.24 -4.90 -19.57
CA LEU A 206 -1.93 -4.68 -20.19
C LEU A 206 -2.01 -4.17 -21.62
N THR A 207 -2.97 -4.62 -22.42
CA THR A 207 -3.04 -4.27 -23.84
C THR A 207 -3.92 -3.05 -24.14
N GLU A 208 -4.91 -2.77 -23.29
CA GLU A 208 -5.99 -1.81 -23.62
C GLU A 208 -6.01 -0.56 -22.72
N ASN A 209 -5.13 -0.46 -21.70
CA ASN A 209 -5.12 0.65 -20.77
C ASN A 209 -3.71 1.24 -20.56
N ILE A 210 -3.47 2.40 -21.18
CA ILE A 210 -2.19 3.13 -21.08
C ILE A 210 -1.80 3.48 -19.63
N THR A 211 -2.79 3.69 -18.75
CA THR A 211 -2.54 3.97 -17.32
C THR A 211 -1.91 2.77 -16.64
N THR A 212 -2.34 1.55 -16.98
CA THR A 212 -1.74 0.32 -16.44
C THR A 212 -0.29 0.17 -16.89
N VAL A 213 -0.01 0.43 -18.17
CA VAL A 213 1.34 0.37 -18.72
C VAL A 213 2.25 1.39 -18.03
N LEU A 214 1.79 2.63 -17.86
CA LEU A 214 2.54 3.67 -17.15
C LEU A 214 2.80 3.30 -15.69
N MET A 215 1.83 2.71 -14.99
CA MET A 215 2.04 2.23 -13.62
C MET A 215 3.13 1.16 -13.54
N ILE A 216 3.17 0.23 -14.50
CA ILE A 216 4.20 -0.81 -14.57
C ILE A 216 5.59 -0.20 -14.83
N ILE A 217 5.68 0.76 -15.77
CA ILE A 217 6.94 1.47 -16.05
C ILE A 217 7.44 2.18 -14.79
N PHE A 218 6.59 2.98 -14.12
CA PHE A 218 6.97 3.68 -12.90
C PHE A 218 7.33 2.73 -11.76
N TYR A 219 6.66 1.57 -11.66
CA TYR A 219 7.01 0.55 -10.69
C TYR A 219 8.36 -0.12 -10.99
N GLY A 220 8.69 -0.33 -12.26
CA GLY A 220 10.01 -0.80 -12.70
C GLY A 220 11.11 0.20 -12.35
N VAL A 221 10.91 1.49 -12.65
CA VAL A 221 11.85 2.57 -12.29
C VAL A 221 12.00 2.68 -10.77
N TYR A 222 10.91 2.60 -10.01
CA TYR A 222 10.93 2.54 -8.54
C TYR A 222 11.78 1.37 -8.03
N THR A 223 11.58 0.17 -8.60
CA THR A 223 12.30 -1.04 -8.19
C THR A 223 13.79 -0.90 -8.46
N TYR A 224 14.18 -0.40 -9.64
CA TYR A 224 15.57 -0.13 -9.98
C TYR A 224 16.21 0.90 -9.05
N CYS A 225 15.56 2.05 -8.84
CA CYS A 225 16.09 3.08 -7.94
C CYS A 225 16.17 2.59 -6.49
N SER A 226 15.20 1.79 -6.04
CA SER A 226 15.21 1.17 -4.72
C SER A 226 16.37 0.19 -4.58
N TYR A 227 16.61 -0.65 -5.59
CA TYR A 227 17.76 -1.55 -5.63
C TYR A 227 19.07 -0.77 -5.52
N VAL A 228 19.28 0.26 -6.36
CA VAL A 228 20.50 1.08 -6.32
C VAL A 228 20.67 1.77 -4.96
N ASN A 229 19.58 2.30 -4.37
CA ASN A 229 19.64 2.91 -3.04
C ASN A 229 20.02 1.90 -1.97
N LEU A 230 19.36 0.74 -1.93
CA LEU A 230 19.60 -0.29 -0.92
C LEU A 230 20.97 -0.95 -1.09
N ASP A 231 21.41 -1.17 -2.33
CA ASP A 231 22.74 -1.70 -2.65
C ASP A 231 23.83 -0.74 -2.22
N LYS A 232 23.72 0.55 -2.56
CA LYS A 232 24.67 1.56 -2.06
C LYS A 232 24.64 1.65 -0.54
N THR A 233 23.46 1.67 0.06
CA THR A 233 23.29 1.62 1.53
C THR A 233 24.02 0.39 2.10
N TRP A 234 23.92 -0.78 1.47
CA TRP A 234 24.61 -2.02 1.88
C TRP A 234 26.13 -2.00 1.66
N VAL A 235 26.57 -1.76 0.43
CA VAL A 235 27.97 -1.78 -0.04
C VAL A 235 28.77 -0.67 0.64
N ASP A 236 28.14 0.45 0.97
CA ASP A 236 28.81 1.56 1.62
C ASP A 236 29.11 1.29 3.10
N GLY A 237 28.70 0.13 3.63
CA GLY A 237 29.19 -0.43 4.89
C GLY A 237 28.75 0.32 6.14
N PHE A 238 28.02 1.42 6.02
CA PHE A 238 27.63 2.31 7.12
C PHE A 238 26.68 1.67 8.17
N HIS A 239 26.32 0.39 8.02
CA HIS A 239 25.14 -0.17 8.66
C HIS A 239 25.37 -1.54 9.26
N SER A 240 24.89 -1.74 10.49
CA SER A 240 24.84 -3.08 11.05
C SER A 240 23.74 -3.90 10.41
N LEU A 241 24.00 -5.20 10.22
CA LEU A 241 23.00 -6.14 9.74
C LEU A 241 21.70 -5.97 10.55
N ARG A 242 21.80 -5.81 11.87
CA ARG A 242 20.66 -5.53 12.77
C ARG A 242 19.77 -4.39 12.26
N GLN A 243 20.34 -3.30 11.74
CA GLN A 243 19.58 -2.13 11.26
C GLN A 243 18.66 -2.43 10.09
N ILE A 244 19.20 -3.21 9.17
CA ILE A 244 18.54 -3.63 7.96
C ILE A 244 17.37 -4.54 8.33
N LEU A 245 17.63 -5.48 9.24
CA LEU A 245 16.68 -6.50 9.60
C LEU A 245 15.49 -5.96 10.37
N TYR A 246 15.68 -5.07 11.34
CA TYR A 246 14.52 -4.52 12.03
C TYR A 246 13.68 -3.64 11.11
N GLY A 247 14.31 -2.89 10.18
CA GLY A 247 13.58 -2.13 9.15
C GLY A 247 12.70 -3.05 8.29
N LEU A 248 13.26 -4.17 7.83
CA LEU A 248 12.53 -5.18 7.06
C LEU A 248 11.44 -5.88 7.90
N ILE A 249 11.77 -6.36 9.10
CA ILE A 249 10.84 -7.03 10.02
C ILE A 249 9.65 -6.12 10.33
N LEU A 250 9.93 -4.87 10.69
CA LEU A 250 8.89 -3.90 11.00
C LEU A 250 8.05 -3.55 9.77
N SER A 251 8.68 -3.45 8.60
CA SER A 251 7.97 -3.26 7.32
C SER A 251 6.97 -4.38 7.07
N PHE A 252 7.42 -5.64 7.15
CA PHE A 252 6.56 -6.80 6.88
C PHE A 252 5.49 -6.98 7.95
N LEU A 253 5.82 -6.78 9.23
CA LEU A 253 4.84 -6.82 10.31
C LEU A 253 3.77 -5.74 10.15
N SER A 254 4.20 -4.51 9.87
CA SER A 254 3.32 -3.37 9.60
C SER A 254 2.40 -3.65 8.42
N LEU A 255 2.95 -4.15 7.32
CA LEU A 255 2.17 -4.49 6.13
C LEU A 255 1.21 -5.66 6.41
N TYR A 256 1.65 -6.69 7.13
CA TYR A 256 0.79 -7.79 7.53
C TYR A 256 -0.40 -7.31 8.36
N LEU A 257 -0.17 -6.44 9.34
CA LEU A 257 -1.23 -5.84 10.16
C LEU A 257 -2.17 -4.96 9.31
N LEU A 258 -1.62 -4.15 8.40
CA LEU A 258 -2.38 -3.36 7.44
C LEU A 258 -3.31 -4.24 6.61
N LEU A 259 -2.77 -5.30 5.99
CA LEU A 259 -3.50 -6.26 5.18
C LEU A 259 -4.56 -7.00 6.00
N PHE A 260 -4.25 -7.37 7.23
CA PHE A 260 -5.19 -8.05 8.12
C PHE A 260 -6.38 -7.16 8.47
N ILE A 261 -6.13 -5.92 8.90
CA ILE A 261 -7.19 -4.98 9.30
C ILE A 261 -8.05 -4.58 8.09
N THR A 262 -7.43 -4.31 6.95
CA THR A 262 -8.15 -4.00 5.69
C THR A 262 -8.94 -5.20 5.18
N SER A 263 -8.47 -6.44 5.37
CA SER A 263 -9.24 -7.66 5.02
C SER A 263 -10.51 -7.83 5.87
N LYS A 264 -10.44 -7.51 7.17
CA LYS A 264 -11.60 -7.54 8.07
C LYS A 264 -12.61 -6.45 7.74
N CYS A 265 -12.13 -5.32 7.21
CA CYS A 265 -12.94 -4.18 6.78
C CYS A 265 -13.03 -4.09 5.26
N ASN A 266 -13.10 -5.22 4.55
CA ASN A 266 -13.02 -5.28 3.09
C ASN A 266 -14.15 -4.54 2.34
N ASN A 267 -15.24 -4.22 3.04
CA ASN A 267 -16.35 -3.51 2.46
C ASN A 267 -16.26 -2.01 2.76
N LEU A 268 -15.45 -1.31 1.97
CA LEU A 268 -15.34 0.16 2.00
C LEU A 268 -16.68 0.87 1.66
N ASP A 269 -17.73 0.14 1.29
CA ASP A 269 -19.07 0.69 1.09
C ASP A 269 -19.82 0.84 2.41
N LYS A 270 -19.43 0.11 3.46
CA LYS A 270 -20.05 0.23 4.77
C LYS A 270 -19.35 1.30 5.60
N LYS A 271 -20.13 2.29 6.08
CA LYS A 271 -19.67 3.31 7.04
C LYS A 271 -18.92 2.68 8.22
N SER A 272 -19.50 1.63 8.81
CA SER A 272 -18.91 0.93 9.96
C SER A 272 -17.52 0.38 9.66
N SER A 273 -17.26 -0.03 8.41
CA SER A 273 -15.96 -0.56 8.00
C SER A 273 -14.93 0.56 7.84
N CYS A 274 -15.27 1.66 7.14
CA CYS A 274 -14.37 2.81 7.01
C CYS A 274 -14.05 3.42 8.38
N PHE A 275 -15.05 3.58 9.25
CA PHE A 275 -14.85 4.14 10.59
C PHE A 275 -13.97 3.23 11.46
N LYS A 276 -14.16 1.90 11.41
CA LYS A 276 -13.27 0.94 12.10
C LYS A 276 -11.83 1.04 11.63
N LEU A 277 -11.59 1.27 10.32
CA LEU A 277 -10.25 1.50 9.80
C LEU A 277 -9.65 2.79 10.39
N VAL A 278 -10.38 3.90 10.34
CA VAL A 278 -9.91 5.19 10.88
C VAL A 278 -9.62 5.13 12.38
N LEU A 279 -10.46 4.44 13.15
CA LEU A 279 -10.23 4.21 14.58
C LEU A 279 -8.99 3.35 14.83
N SER A 280 -8.81 2.28 14.04
CA SER A 280 -7.64 1.39 14.17
C SER A 280 -6.34 2.14 13.87
N LEU A 281 -6.35 3.01 12.84
CA LEU A 281 -5.24 3.90 12.52
C LEU A 281 -4.98 4.93 13.62
N GLY A 282 -6.04 5.54 14.17
CA GLY A 282 -5.93 6.47 15.30
C GLY A 282 -5.31 5.81 16.53
N GLY A 283 -5.77 4.62 16.89
CA GLY A 283 -5.20 3.82 17.97
C GLY A 283 -3.74 3.49 17.72
N PHE A 284 -3.36 3.14 16.48
CA PHE A 284 -1.97 2.86 16.13
C PHE A 284 -1.08 4.10 16.29
N TRP A 285 -1.52 5.27 15.82
CA TRP A 285 -0.81 6.53 16.03
C TRP A 285 -0.67 6.90 17.51
N ILE A 286 -1.74 6.76 18.30
CA ILE A 286 -1.73 7.04 19.74
C ILE A 286 -0.69 6.15 20.42
N ILE A 287 -0.71 4.84 20.16
CA ILE A 287 0.27 3.91 20.73
C ILE A 287 1.69 4.31 20.32
N SER A 288 1.94 4.59 19.05
CA SER A 288 3.27 5.00 18.57
C SER A 288 3.76 6.30 19.25
N ILE A 289 2.89 7.30 19.42
CA ILE A 289 3.25 8.58 20.07
C ILE A 289 3.45 8.40 21.58
N LEU A 290 2.60 7.60 22.24
CA LEU A 290 2.75 7.29 23.66
C LEU A 290 4.06 6.55 23.94
N LEU A 291 4.41 5.58 23.10
CA LEU A 291 5.69 4.88 23.20
C LEU A 291 6.87 5.83 22.99
N LEU A 292 6.82 6.69 21.97
CA LEU A 292 7.85 7.72 21.78
C LEU A 292 7.99 8.62 23.02
N SER A 293 6.87 9.07 23.58
CA SER A 293 6.84 9.95 24.77
C SER A 293 7.37 9.23 26.01
N TYR A 294 7.00 7.97 26.21
CA TYR A 294 7.48 7.12 27.32
C TYR A 294 9.01 6.98 27.30
N PHE A 295 9.61 6.80 26.13
CA PHE A 295 11.07 6.76 25.96
C PHE A 295 11.70 8.14 25.74
N ASN A 296 11.00 9.22 26.09
CA ASN A 296 11.45 10.62 25.96
C ASN A 296 12.02 10.94 24.56
N THR A 297 11.35 10.47 23.51
CA THR A 297 11.78 10.54 22.12
C THR A 297 10.92 11.50 21.32
N ARG A 298 11.61 12.41 20.62
CA ARG A 298 10.95 13.36 19.72
C ARG A 298 10.26 12.63 18.57
N ILE A 299 9.14 13.17 18.12
CA ILE A 299 8.45 12.70 16.92
C ILE A 299 9.38 12.97 15.71
N PRO A 300 9.63 11.97 14.84
CA PRO A 300 10.61 12.09 13.76
C PRO A 300 10.06 12.81 12.52
N PHE A 301 9.16 13.76 12.72
CA PHE A 301 8.49 14.50 11.64
C PHE A 301 8.60 16.00 11.85
N LYS A 302 8.92 16.71 10.77
CA LYS A 302 8.93 18.17 10.75
C LYS A 302 7.51 18.72 10.90
N LEU A 303 7.41 20.02 11.18
CA LEU A 303 6.10 20.66 11.41
C LEU A 303 5.15 20.49 10.20
N TYR A 304 5.63 20.73 8.98
CA TYR A 304 4.80 20.60 7.77
C TYR A 304 4.33 19.16 7.53
N GLU A 305 5.14 18.14 7.87
CA GLU A 305 4.77 16.73 7.75
C GLU A 305 3.69 16.36 8.77
N ARG A 306 3.81 16.87 10.01
CA ARG A 306 2.79 16.69 11.05
C ARG A 306 1.47 17.34 10.65
N VAL A 307 1.51 18.56 10.10
CA VAL A 307 0.32 19.24 9.57
C VAL A 307 -0.30 18.44 8.43
N LEU A 308 0.51 17.96 7.49
CA LEU A 308 0.04 17.11 6.39
C LEU A 308 -0.65 15.84 6.91
N PHE A 309 -0.04 15.12 7.86
CA PHE A 309 -0.64 13.91 8.44
C PHE A 309 -1.95 14.20 9.18
N PHE A 310 -2.01 15.32 9.90
CA PHE A 310 -3.24 15.76 10.54
C PHE A 310 -4.36 16.04 9.52
N LEU A 311 -4.06 16.78 8.44
CA LEU A 311 -5.02 17.04 7.36
C LEU A 311 -5.46 15.76 6.65
N CYS A 312 -4.54 14.84 6.37
CA CYS A 312 -4.86 13.53 5.83
C CYS A 312 -5.78 12.73 6.76
N TYR A 313 -5.55 12.78 8.08
CA TYR A 313 -6.40 12.08 9.05
C TYR A 313 -7.80 12.68 9.13
N LEU A 314 -7.91 14.02 9.14
CA LEU A 314 -9.19 14.73 9.05
C LEU A 314 -9.94 14.38 7.77
N PHE A 315 -9.24 14.29 6.63
CA PHE A 315 -9.83 13.83 5.38
C PHE A 315 -10.42 12.42 5.51
N LEU A 316 -9.74 11.47 6.16
CA LEU A 316 -10.29 10.13 6.36
C LEU A 316 -11.53 10.10 7.27
N ILE A 317 -11.55 10.95 8.32
CA ILE A 317 -12.73 11.13 9.18
C ILE A 317 -13.88 11.70 8.35
N TYR A 318 -13.64 12.80 7.64
CA TYR A 318 -14.61 13.44 6.76
C TYR A 318 -15.17 12.44 5.75
N PHE A 319 -14.31 11.68 5.08
CA PHE A 319 -14.70 10.64 4.13
C PHE A 319 -15.62 9.59 4.75
N SER A 320 -15.27 9.12 5.96
CA SER A 320 -16.05 8.11 6.67
C SER A 320 -17.43 8.61 7.08
N ILE A 321 -17.56 9.90 7.40
CA ILE A 321 -18.84 10.55 7.78
C ILE A 321 -19.66 10.91 6.54
N TYR A 322 -19.08 11.61 5.57
CA TYR A 322 -19.78 12.10 4.38
C TYR A 322 -20.40 10.96 3.58
N ARG A 323 -19.66 9.85 3.42
CA ARG A 323 -20.17 8.68 2.72
C ARG A 323 -21.37 8.02 3.40
N SER A 324 -21.50 8.18 4.72
CA SER A 324 -22.69 7.74 5.46
C SER A 324 -23.95 8.45 5.01
N LYS A 325 -23.86 9.74 4.64
CA LYS A 325 -25.04 10.54 4.27
C LYS A 325 -25.58 10.11 2.91
N ASN A 326 -24.69 9.97 1.93
CA ASN A 326 -25.06 9.59 0.56
C ASN A 326 -25.68 8.18 0.46
N LEU A 327 -25.24 7.23 1.30
CA LEU A 327 -25.83 5.88 1.32
C LEU A 327 -27.26 5.88 1.89
N MET A 328 -27.50 6.61 2.98
CA MET A 328 -28.83 6.71 3.58
C MET A 328 -29.84 7.40 2.66
N GLU A 329 -29.41 8.45 1.95
CA GLU A 329 -30.25 9.11 0.94
C GLU A 329 -30.57 8.16 -0.22
N SER A 330 -29.60 7.36 -0.68
CA SER A 330 -29.84 6.38 -1.74
C SER A 330 -30.76 5.22 -1.34
N GLU A 331 -30.80 4.84 -0.05
CA GLU A 331 -31.70 3.81 0.45
C GLU A 331 -33.12 4.34 0.66
N LYS A 332 -33.28 5.62 1.04
CA LYS A 332 -34.60 6.27 1.09
C LYS A 332 -35.24 6.35 -0.29
N ILE A 333 -34.49 6.79 -1.30
CA ILE A 333 -34.96 6.87 -2.70
C ILE A 333 -35.34 5.50 -3.30
N LYS A 334 -34.90 4.39 -2.69
CA LYS A 334 -35.27 3.03 -3.14
C LYS A 334 -36.52 2.46 -2.46
N LYS A 335 -36.97 3.07 -1.37
CA LYS A 335 -38.15 2.63 -0.61
C LYS A 335 -39.42 3.40 -1.00
N ASP A 336 -39.24 4.57 -1.59
CA ASP A 336 -40.27 5.34 -2.28
C ASP A 336 -40.29 4.93 -3.77
#